data_AF-A0A9D8BL77-F1
#
_entry.id   AF-A0A9D8BL77-F1
#
_cell.length_a   1.000
_cell.length_b   1.000
_cell.length_c   1.000
_cell.angle_alpha   90.00
_cell.angle_beta   90.00
_cell.angle_gamma   90.00
#
_symmetry.space_group_name_H-M   'P 1'
#
loop_
_entity.id
_entity.type
_entity.pdbx_description
1 polymer ?
#
loop_
_entity_poly.entity_id
_entity_poly.type
_entity_poly.pdbx_seq_one_letter_code
_entity_poly.pdbx_strand_id
1 'polypeptide(L)'
;MQSWNWQKIQEVLCMIATLAIFIFLLVFHSLTENHVRGRVTHVKRVERMIVVQIQSGASFMIDAQWQQEPITEGETYKFVYRNGFLYPRTALRIEHCSDEK
;
A
#
# COMPACT_ATOMS: atom_id res chain seq x y z
N MET A 1 -30.44 46.54 6.10
CA MET A 1 -30.52 45.16 5.60
C MET A 1 -29.35 44.95 4.64
N GLN A 2 -28.30 44.28 5.08
CA GLN A 2 -27.16 43.93 4.21
C GLN A 2 -27.65 42.96 3.15
N SER A 3 -27.54 43.35 1.88
CA SER A 3 -27.69 42.46 0.74
C SER A 3 -26.66 41.34 0.89
N TRP A 4 -27.13 40.17 1.30
CA TRP A 4 -26.29 39.00 1.37
C TRP A 4 -25.82 38.71 -0.06
N ASN A 5 -24.53 38.85 -0.29
CA ASN A 5 -23.94 38.74 -1.61
C ASN A 5 -23.88 37.25 -1.97
N TRP A 6 -24.96 36.72 -2.54
CA TRP A 6 -25.10 35.31 -2.94
C TRP A 6 -23.92 34.82 -3.80
N GLN A 7 -23.32 35.73 -4.58
CA GLN A 7 -22.10 35.47 -5.34
C GLN A 7 -20.90 35.08 -4.44
N LYS A 8 -20.67 35.78 -3.33
CA LYS A 8 -19.59 35.45 -2.38
C LYS A 8 -19.83 34.09 -1.71
N ILE A 9 -21.09 33.75 -1.44
CA ILE A 9 -21.43 32.44 -0.86
C ILE A 9 -21.12 31.33 -1.85
N GLN A 10 -21.47 31.49 -3.13
CA GLN A 10 -21.17 30.51 -4.17
C GLN A 10 -19.66 30.31 -4.38
N GLU A 11 -18.87 31.39 -4.36
CA GLU A 11 -17.41 31.32 -4.46
C GLU A 11 -16.80 30.53 -3.30
N VAL A 12 -17.24 30.80 -2.07
CA VAL A 12 -16.76 30.08 -0.88
C VAL A 12 -17.16 28.61 -0.91
N LEU A 13 -18.41 28.29 -1.27
CA LEU A 13 -18.88 26.91 -1.39
C LEU A 13 -18.10 26.13 -2.47
N CYS A 14 -17.81 26.77 -3.60
CA CYS A 14 -17.03 26.16 -4.68
C CYS A 14 -15.61 25.83 -4.21
N MET A 15 -14.93 26.78 -3.55
CA MET A 15 -13.58 26.58 -3.02
C MET A 15 -13.53 25.42 -2.01
N ILE A 16 -14.50 25.34 -1.09
CA ILE A 16 -14.60 24.25 -0.12
C ILE A 16 -14.84 22.91 -0.82
N ALA A 17 -15.75 22.85 -1.80
CA ALA A 17 -16.03 21.63 -2.53
C ALA A 17 -14.79 21.12 -3.30
N THR A 18 -14.07 22.02 -3.98
CA THR A 18 -12.82 21.65 -4.69
C THR A 18 -11.75 21.14 -3.72
N LEU A 19 -11.60 21.76 -2.55
CA LEU A 19 -10.65 21.33 -1.54
C LEU A 19 -11.01 19.96 -0.95
N ALA A 20 -12.29 19.73 -0.66
CA ALA A 20 -12.77 18.45 -0.14
C ALA A 20 -12.54 17.31 -1.14
N ILE A 21 -12.82 17.53 -2.44
CA ILE A 21 -12.54 16.55 -3.51
C ILE A 21 -11.04 16.26 -3.60
N PHE A 22 -10.20 17.29 -3.57
CA PHE A 22 -8.74 17.13 -3.63
C PHE A 22 -8.21 16.29 -2.47
N ILE A 23 -8.65 16.57 -1.23
CA ILE A 23 -8.28 15.79 -0.05
C ILE A 23 -8.77 14.35 -0.18
N PHE A 24 -10.02 14.13 -0.61
CA PHE A 24 -10.56 12.79 -0.82
C PHE A 24 -9.72 11.97 -1.82
N LEU A 25 -9.36 12.58 -2.96
CA LEU A 25 -8.50 11.94 -3.97
C LEU A 25 -7.13 11.59 -3.39
N LEU A 26 -6.53 12.48 -2.59
CA LEU A 26 -5.22 12.27 -1.98
C LEU A 26 -5.25 11.11 -0.97
N VAL A 27 -6.31 11.02 -0.16
CA VAL A 27 -6.52 9.89 0.76
C VAL A 27 -6.73 8.59 -0.01
N PHE A 28 -7.52 8.59 -1.08
CA PHE A 28 -7.77 7.40 -1.89
C PHE A 28 -6.49 6.86 -2.54
N HIS A 29 -5.62 7.74 -3.05
CA HIS A 29 -4.30 7.36 -3.58
C HIS A 29 -3.40 6.71 -2.51
N SER A 30 -3.46 7.17 -1.26
CA SER A 30 -2.68 6.56 -0.16
C SER A 30 -3.20 5.19 0.28
N LEU A 31 -4.49 4.92 0.05
CA LEU A 31 -5.14 3.64 0.36
C LEU A 31 -5.02 2.60 -0.76
N THR A 32 -4.48 2.97 -1.93
CA THR A 32 -4.43 2.05 -3.07
C THR A 32 -3.43 0.93 -2.77
N GLU A 33 -3.93 -0.30 -2.70
CA GLU A 33 -3.11 -1.49 -2.47
C GLU A 33 -2.27 -1.76 -3.72
N ASN A 34 -0.97 -1.91 -3.53
CA ASN A 34 -0.06 -2.27 -4.58
C ASN A 34 0.22 -3.76 -4.53
N HIS A 35 0.47 -4.36 -5.68
CA HIS A 35 0.76 -5.78 -5.79
C HIS A 35 2.06 -5.95 -6.56
N VAL A 36 2.90 -6.88 -6.12
CA VAL A 36 4.03 -7.35 -6.91
C VAL A 36 4.07 -8.86 -6.88
N ARG A 37 4.35 -9.49 -8.01
CA ARG A 37 4.67 -10.92 -8.08
C ARG A 37 6.18 -11.04 -8.23
N GLY A 38 6.80 -11.91 -7.46
CA GLY A 38 8.24 -12.08 -7.49
C GLY A 38 8.70 -13.43 -6.98
N ARG A 39 9.73 -13.96 -7.62
CA ARG A 39 10.45 -15.13 -7.13
C ARG A 39 11.32 -14.71 -5.95
N VAL A 40 11.19 -15.39 -4.82
CA VAL A 40 11.96 -15.11 -3.61
C VAL A 40 13.40 -15.57 -3.81
N THR A 41 14.35 -14.69 -3.52
CA THR A 41 15.79 -14.96 -3.61
C THR A 41 16.47 -15.06 -2.26
N HIS A 42 15.91 -14.41 -1.23
CA HIS A 42 16.50 -14.45 0.11
C HIS A 42 15.41 -14.19 1.17
N VAL A 43 15.42 -14.97 2.24
CA VAL A 43 14.52 -14.79 3.40
C VAL A 43 15.34 -14.65 4.67
N LYS A 44 15.17 -13.53 5.38
CA LYS A 44 15.83 -13.27 6.67
C LYS A 44 14.81 -12.99 7.75
N ARG A 45 14.80 -13.79 8.82
CA ARG A 45 14.01 -13.49 10.02
C ARG A 45 14.81 -12.57 10.95
N VAL A 46 14.24 -11.43 11.32
CA VAL A 46 14.80 -10.44 12.24
C VAL A 46 13.77 -10.20 13.33
N GLU A 47 14.01 -10.80 14.50
CA GLU A 47 13.07 -10.76 15.64
C GLU A 47 11.67 -11.24 15.22
N ARG A 48 10.67 -10.34 15.28
CA ARG A 48 9.28 -10.57 14.88
C ARG A 48 9.02 -10.31 13.39
N MET A 49 10.00 -9.77 12.66
CA MET A 49 9.85 -9.43 11.25
C MET A 49 10.54 -10.45 10.35
N ILE A 50 9.98 -10.67 9.16
CA ILE A 50 10.55 -11.48 8.10
C ILE A 50 10.83 -10.54 6.93
N VAL A 51 12.09 -10.44 6.55
CA VAL A 51 12.55 -9.67 5.40
C VAL A 51 12.69 -10.63 4.21
N VAL A 52 11.96 -10.36 3.14
CA VAL A 52 11.95 -11.15 1.92
C VAL A 52 12.48 -10.30 0.80
N GLN A 53 13.49 -10.79 0.10
CA GLN A 53 13.99 -10.20 -1.13
C GLN A 53 13.51 -11.02 -2.32
N ILE A 54 13.03 -10.34 -3.35
CA ILE A 54 12.64 -10.97 -4.61
C ILE A 54 13.64 -10.66 -5.72
N GLN A 55 13.61 -11.45 -6.78
CA GLN A 55 14.55 -11.38 -7.90
C GLN A 55 14.64 -10.00 -8.57
N SER A 56 13.57 -9.20 -8.55
CA SER A 56 13.59 -7.83 -9.07
C SER A 56 14.40 -6.84 -8.22
N GLY A 57 14.95 -7.29 -7.08
CA GLY A 57 15.68 -6.47 -6.12
C GLY A 57 14.81 -5.79 -5.07
N ALA A 58 13.48 -5.92 -5.15
CA ALA A 58 12.59 -5.37 -4.12
C ALA A 58 12.66 -6.18 -2.82
N SER A 59 12.55 -5.48 -1.69
CA SER A 59 12.52 -6.07 -0.35
C SER A 59 11.20 -5.77 0.34
N PHE A 60 10.64 -6.79 0.98
CA PHE A 60 9.39 -6.75 1.71
C PHE A 60 9.63 -7.12 3.17
N MET A 61 8.98 -6.41 4.07
CA MET A 61 8.94 -6.75 5.49
C MET A 61 7.56 -7.27 5.84
N ILE A 62 7.52 -8.39 6.56
CA ILE A 62 6.29 -9.08 6.95
C ILE A 62 6.37 -9.34 8.45
N ASP A 63 5.29 -9.06 9.18
CA ASP A 63 5.20 -9.50 10.57
C ASP A 63 5.02 -11.02 10.61
N ALA A 64 5.90 -11.73 11.34
CA ALA A 64 5.87 -13.18 11.45
C ALA A 64 4.53 -13.70 12.02
N GLN A 65 3.77 -12.87 12.76
CA GLN A 65 2.44 -13.24 13.24
C GLN A 65 1.39 -13.33 12.13
N TRP A 66 1.61 -12.66 11.00
CA TRP A 66 0.68 -12.62 9.87
C TRP A 66 1.01 -13.69 8.82
N GLN A 67 2.12 -14.40 9.03
CA GLN A 67 2.55 -15.50 8.18
C GLN A 67 1.71 -16.74 8.48
N GLN A 68 0.86 -17.13 7.53
CA GLN A 68 0.10 -18.39 7.61
C GLN A 68 0.96 -19.59 7.19
N GLU A 69 1.84 -19.40 6.20
CA GLU A 69 2.69 -20.45 5.63
C GLU A 69 4.16 -20.01 5.55
N PRO A 70 5.13 -20.92 5.73
CA PRO A 70 6.54 -20.61 5.56
C PRO A 70 6.82 -20.11 4.14
N ILE A 71 7.61 -19.05 4.03
CA ILE A 71 8.03 -18.50 2.72
C ILE A 71 9.31 -19.20 2.32
N THR A 72 9.28 -19.87 1.18
CA THR A 72 10.43 -20.65 0.69
C THR A 72 11.24 -19.85 -0.33
N GLU A 73 12.56 -19.92 -0.23
CA GLU A 73 13.44 -19.38 -1.27
C GLU A 73 13.28 -20.15 -2.58
N GLY A 74 13.29 -19.44 -3.70
CA GLY A 74 13.10 -20.02 -5.03
C GLY A 74 11.64 -20.15 -5.47
N GLU A 75 10.66 -19.95 -4.58
CA GLU A 75 9.23 -19.95 -4.92
C GLU A 75 8.72 -18.57 -5.32
N THR A 76 7.58 -18.52 -6.00
CA THR A 76 6.97 -17.28 -6.47
C THR A 76 5.77 -16.90 -5.62
N TYR A 77 5.80 -15.70 -5.07
CA TYR A 77 4.72 -15.17 -4.25
C TYR A 77 4.20 -13.84 -4.81
N LYS A 78 2.93 -13.57 -4.54
CA LYS A 78 2.29 -12.28 -4.76
C LYS A 78 2.24 -11.53 -3.43
N PHE A 79 2.92 -10.39 -3.39
CA PHE A 79 3.02 -9.50 -2.23
C PHE A 79 2.07 -8.33 -2.43
N VAL A 80 1.09 -8.19 -1.54
CA VAL A 80 0.21 -7.03 -1.47
C VAL A 80 0.76 -6.09 -0.41
N TYR A 81 1.06 -4.85 -0.78
CA TYR A 81 1.68 -3.87 0.11
C TYR A 81 1.04 -2.49 -0.08
N ARG A 82 1.16 -1.63 0.93
CA ARG A 82 0.89 -0.19 0.78
C ARG A 82 2.21 0.54 0.75
N ASN A 83 2.27 1.65 0.00
CA ASN A 83 3.46 2.48 -0.03
C ASN A 83 3.68 3.08 1.36
N GLY A 84 4.68 2.55 2.07
CA GLY A 84 5.16 3.13 3.32
C GLY A 84 6.06 4.32 3.02
N PHE A 85 5.86 5.44 3.71
CA PHE A 85 6.60 6.68 3.49
C PHE A 85 8.07 6.60 3.96
N LEU A 86 8.42 5.63 4.83
CA LEU A 86 9.69 5.63 5.58
C LEU A 86 10.32 4.24 5.80
N TYR A 87 9.69 3.15 5.37
CA TYR A 87 10.13 1.77 5.67
C TYR A 87 10.15 0.90 4.41
N PRO A 88 10.93 -0.20 4.41
CA PRO A 88 10.80 -1.24 3.40
C PRO A 88 9.32 -1.62 3.23
N ARG A 89 8.89 -1.87 2.00
CA ARG A 89 7.48 -2.11 1.66
C ARG A 89 6.90 -3.17 2.60
N THR A 90 6.02 -2.77 3.51
CA THR A 90 5.41 -3.70 4.46
C THR A 90 4.33 -4.47 3.71
N ALA A 91 4.52 -5.78 3.55
CA ALA A 91 3.51 -6.60 2.92
C ALA A 91 2.35 -6.81 3.90
N LEU A 92 1.15 -6.45 3.47
CA LEU A 92 -0.11 -6.65 4.19
C LEU A 92 -0.59 -8.08 4.05
N ARG A 93 -0.35 -8.68 2.87
CA ARG A 93 -0.74 -10.04 2.54
C ARG A 93 0.28 -10.65 1.58
N ILE A 94 0.51 -11.94 1.76
CA ILE A 94 1.29 -12.74 0.83
C ILE A 94 0.40 -13.89 0.37
N GLU A 95 0.34 -14.08 -0.93
CA GLU A 95 -0.38 -15.18 -1.55
C GLU A 95 0.64 -16.03 -2.31
N HIS A 96 0.73 -17.32 -1.97
CA HIS A 96 1.55 -18.27 -2.73
C HIS A 96 0.92 -18.41 -4.12
N CYS A 97 1.69 -18.11 -5.17
CA CYS A 97 1.30 -18.46 -6.52
C CYS A 97 1.71 -19.91 -6.78
N SER A 98 0.86 -20.87 -6.42
CA SER A 98 1.01 -22.24 -6.90
C SER A 98 0.99 -22.22 -8.43
N ASP A 99 1.87 -22.99 -9.08
CA ASP A 99 1.94 -23.14 -10.54
C ASP A 99 0.73 -23.94 -11.10
N GLU A 100 -0.49 -23.62 -10.64
CA GLU A 100 -1.72 -24.04 -11.30
C GLU A 100 -2.12 -22.99 -12.35
N LYS A 101 -1.69 -23.29 -13.59
CA LYS A 101 -2.09 -22.74 -14.90
C LYS A 101 -1.63 -21.34 -15.28
#